data_AF-A0A7S7EUE2-F1
#
_entry.id   AF-A0A7S7EUE2-F1
#
_cell.length_a   1.000
_cell.length_b   1.000
_cell.length_c   1.000
_cell.angle_alpha   90.00
_cell.angle_beta   90.00
_cell.angle_gamma   90.00
#
_symmetry.space_group_name_H-M   'P 1'
#
loop_
_entity.id
_entity.type
_entity.pdbx_description
1 polymer ?
#
loop_
_entity_poly.entity_id
_entity_poly.type
_entity_poly.pdbx_seq_one_letter_code
_entity_poly.pdbx_strand_id
1 'polypeptide(L)'
;MKSMPRIAKVGLLIFISAILMGSGYLFILWHPASYDVSTLVPSYEKIQEQDEVRLSVAKEAFSYQAKKIETQIINDTDEWLSYGYAFQLEVQIDGKWYKVPFRKGGYFLLPAIDAKPKSSSSFDHWIKMYQCRPGHHRIIKEVSIETDRDRSKIKESPELGNELKSGDEPKIEDAETTRETDAAESIRALTSQGLTGDQAAAVLRYRQEMEKRKKEPQRINVAVEFDLI
;
A
#
# COMPACT_ATOMS: atom_id res chain seq x y z
N MET A 1 34.34 -56.56 27.25
CA MET A 1 34.23 -55.63 26.10
C MET A 1 34.99 -56.23 24.91
N LYS A 2 34.31 -56.67 23.85
CA LYS A 2 34.95 -57.28 22.67
C LYS A 2 35.56 -56.19 21.79
N SER A 3 36.87 -56.19 21.67
CA SER A 3 37.65 -55.32 20.78
C SER A 3 37.22 -55.54 19.33
N MET A 4 36.69 -54.51 18.70
CA MET A 4 36.30 -54.53 17.29
C MET A 4 37.54 -54.72 16.40
N PRO A 5 37.52 -55.64 15.41
CA PRO A 5 38.68 -55.94 14.58
C PRO A 5 39.12 -54.71 13.75
N ARG A 6 40.43 -54.50 13.63
CA ARG A 6 41.04 -53.30 13.01
C ARG A 6 40.51 -53.02 11.59
N ILE A 7 40.13 -54.06 10.84
CA ILE A 7 39.60 -53.95 9.47
C ILE A 7 38.23 -53.24 9.44
N ALA A 8 37.39 -53.44 10.47
CA ALA A 8 36.08 -52.79 10.55
C ALA A 8 36.17 -51.28 10.85
N LYS A 9 37.25 -50.83 11.48
CA LYS A 9 37.49 -49.40 11.77
C LYS A 9 37.90 -48.61 10.52
N VAL A 10 38.66 -49.24 9.61
CA VAL A 10 39.10 -48.59 8.35
C VAL A 10 37.93 -48.44 7.37
N GLY A 11 37.06 -49.45 7.26
CA GLY A 11 35.86 -49.36 6.41
C GLY A 11 34.88 -48.27 6.83
N LEU A 12 34.67 -48.07 8.13
CA LEU A 12 33.77 -47.03 8.66
C LEU A 12 34.29 -45.60 8.38
N LEU A 13 35.60 -45.39 8.48
CA LEU A 13 36.23 -44.09 8.17
C LEU A 13 36.09 -43.72 6.69
N ILE A 14 36.21 -44.70 5.77
CA ILE A 14 36.04 -44.47 4.33
C ILE A 14 34.57 -44.15 4.00
N PHE A 15 33.61 -44.79 4.68
CA PHE A 15 32.18 -44.55 4.45
C PHE A 15 31.74 -43.15 4.92
N ILE A 16 32.24 -42.68 6.07
CA ILE A 16 31.98 -41.31 6.57
C ILE A 16 32.63 -40.26 5.66
N SER A 17 33.83 -40.52 5.14
CA SER A 17 34.50 -39.66 4.15
C SER A 17 33.69 -39.52 2.86
N ALA A 18 33.07 -40.60 2.37
CA ALA A 18 32.26 -40.58 1.15
C ALA A 18 30.94 -39.80 1.36
N ILE A 19 30.32 -39.87 2.55
CA ILE A 19 29.14 -39.06 2.89
C ILE A 19 29.49 -37.57 3.02
N LEU A 20 30.66 -37.23 3.59
CA LEU A 20 31.13 -35.85 3.71
C LEU A 20 31.56 -35.26 2.35
N MET A 21 32.16 -36.05 1.45
CA MET A 21 32.49 -35.59 0.09
C MET A 21 31.28 -35.55 -0.84
N GLY A 22 30.31 -36.45 -0.70
CA GLY A 22 29.07 -36.47 -1.50
C GLY A 22 28.05 -35.39 -1.12
N SER A 23 28.01 -34.98 0.16
CA SER A 23 27.09 -33.94 0.63
C SER A 23 27.55 -32.51 0.34
N GLY A 24 28.85 -32.26 0.19
CA GLY A 24 29.39 -30.94 -0.17
C GLY A 24 29.12 -30.53 -1.62
N TYR A 25 29.01 -31.49 -2.56
CA TYR A 25 28.81 -31.19 -3.98
C TYR A 25 27.35 -30.98 -4.39
N LEU A 26 26.37 -31.38 -3.57
CA LEU A 26 24.95 -31.21 -3.90
C LEU A 26 24.39 -29.81 -3.58
N PHE A 27 25.11 -28.99 -2.79
CA PHE A 27 24.64 -27.64 -2.41
C PHE A 27 25.03 -26.53 -3.41
N ILE A 28 26.00 -26.76 -4.29
CA ILE A 28 26.57 -25.69 -5.13
C ILE A 28 25.70 -25.38 -6.37
N LEU A 29 24.81 -26.29 -6.80
CA LEU A 29 24.07 -26.15 -8.06
C LEU A 29 22.61 -25.71 -7.94
N TRP A 30 22.12 -25.41 -6.74
CA TRP A 30 20.77 -24.89 -6.55
C TRP A 30 20.79 -23.51 -5.90
N HIS A 31 21.54 -22.58 -6.50
CA HIS A 31 21.33 -21.16 -6.21
C HIS A 31 20.05 -20.73 -6.94
N PRO A 32 18.97 -20.41 -6.22
CA PRO A 32 17.80 -19.84 -6.86
C PRO A 32 18.24 -18.59 -7.62
N ALA A 33 17.78 -18.44 -8.86
CA ALA A 33 18.19 -17.32 -9.70
C ALA A 33 17.90 -16.00 -8.97
N SER A 34 18.95 -15.18 -8.80
CA SER A 34 18.87 -13.85 -8.19
C SER A 34 18.17 -12.87 -9.13
N TYR A 35 17.82 -11.70 -8.59
CA TYR A 35 17.36 -10.59 -9.42
C TYR A 35 18.50 -10.04 -10.30
N ASP A 36 18.19 -9.74 -11.55
CA ASP A 36 19.07 -8.97 -12.43
C ASP A 36 18.75 -7.48 -12.28
N VAL A 37 19.58 -6.78 -11.52
CA VAL A 37 19.43 -5.35 -11.21
C VAL A 37 19.32 -4.48 -12.47
N SER A 38 19.96 -4.87 -13.58
CA SER A 38 19.92 -4.11 -14.84
C SER A 38 18.52 -4.04 -15.47
N THR A 39 17.64 -4.95 -15.06
CA THR A 39 16.26 -5.05 -15.55
C THR A 39 15.23 -4.48 -14.57
N LEU A 40 15.65 -4.11 -13.35
CA LEU A 40 14.76 -3.64 -12.31
C LEU A 40 14.61 -2.11 -12.33
N VAL A 41 13.44 -1.64 -11.90
CA VAL A 41 13.15 -0.21 -11.75
C VAL A 41 13.43 0.20 -10.30
N PRO A 42 14.33 1.16 -10.05
CA PRO A 42 14.53 1.70 -8.71
C PRO A 42 13.23 2.27 -8.15
N SER A 43 13.03 2.10 -6.84
CA SER A 43 11.91 2.72 -6.13
C SER A 43 12.38 3.88 -5.26
N TYR A 44 11.55 4.91 -5.19
CA TYR A 44 11.77 6.13 -4.41
C TYR A 44 10.57 6.43 -3.49
N GLU A 45 9.72 5.43 -3.23
CA GLU A 45 8.58 5.60 -2.35
C GLU A 45 9.04 6.02 -0.95
N LYS A 46 8.47 7.13 -0.47
CA LYS A 46 8.70 7.62 0.89
C LYS A 46 7.72 6.92 1.80
N ILE A 47 8.23 6.16 2.76
CA ILE A 47 7.44 5.57 3.83
C ILE A 47 7.26 6.63 4.91
N GLN A 48 6.02 6.87 5.32
CA GLN A 48 5.75 7.70 6.48
C GLN A 48 5.64 6.76 7.68
N GLU A 49 6.65 6.79 8.55
CA GLU A 49 6.55 6.14 9.85
C GLU A 49 5.59 6.96 10.71
N GLN A 50 4.38 6.44 10.89
CA GLN A 50 3.41 6.91 11.87
C GLN A 50 3.13 5.79 12.84
N ASP A 51 3.42 6.00 14.13
CA ASP A 51 3.21 4.98 15.16
C ASP A 51 1.75 4.50 15.22
N GLU A 52 0.83 5.37 14.83
CA GLU A 52 -0.61 5.12 14.89
C GLU A 52 -1.19 4.37 13.68
N VAL A 53 -0.47 4.29 12.55
CA VAL A 53 -0.90 3.54 11.37
C VAL A 53 0.22 2.64 10.88
N ARG A 54 0.05 1.33 11.08
CA ARG A 54 1.12 0.35 10.84
C ARG A 54 0.66 -0.82 9.99
N LEU A 55 1.58 -1.38 9.22
CA LEU A 55 1.41 -2.64 8.50
C LEU A 55 2.28 -3.70 9.17
N SER A 56 1.74 -4.89 9.39
CA SER A 56 2.47 -6.00 10.03
C SER A 56 2.23 -7.32 9.30
N VAL A 57 3.14 -8.27 9.51
CA VAL A 57 3.07 -9.66 9.06
C VAL A 57 3.26 -10.59 10.25
N ALA A 58 2.64 -11.77 10.19
CA ALA A 58 2.76 -12.75 11.28
C ALA A 58 4.11 -13.51 11.31
N LYS A 59 4.89 -13.44 10.22
CA LYS A 59 6.17 -14.14 10.07
C LYS A 59 7.17 -13.20 9.43
N GLU A 60 8.43 -13.34 9.80
CA GLU A 60 9.53 -12.58 9.21
C GLU A 60 10.03 -13.19 7.90
N ALA A 61 9.75 -14.47 7.65
CA ALA A 61 10.19 -15.17 6.45
C ALA A 61 9.07 -16.01 5.80
N PHE A 62 9.02 -15.98 4.48
CA PHE A 62 8.08 -16.73 3.65
C PHE A 62 8.80 -17.42 2.50
N SER A 63 8.22 -18.47 1.95
CA SER A 63 8.76 -19.03 0.71
C SER A 63 8.62 -18.01 -0.44
N TYR A 64 9.65 -17.83 -1.26
CA TYR A 64 9.54 -17.00 -2.48
C TYR A 64 8.50 -17.53 -3.49
N GLN A 65 8.06 -18.79 -3.32
CA GLN A 65 7.00 -19.43 -4.10
C GLN A 65 5.61 -19.31 -3.45
N ALA A 66 5.50 -18.64 -2.30
CA ALA A 66 4.23 -18.47 -1.61
C ALA A 66 3.20 -17.78 -2.52
N LYS A 67 1.94 -18.21 -2.40
CA LYS A 67 0.86 -17.63 -3.22
C LYS A 67 0.47 -16.24 -2.76
N LYS A 68 0.49 -16.05 -1.43
CA LYS A 68 0.02 -14.86 -0.74
C LYS A 68 0.78 -14.67 0.58
N ILE A 69 0.82 -13.43 1.05
CA ILE A 69 1.26 -13.04 2.39
C ILE A 69 0.06 -12.39 3.07
N GLU A 70 -0.30 -12.87 4.25
CA GLU A 70 -1.31 -12.23 5.08
C GLU A 70 -0.64 -11.09 5.87
N THR A 71 -1.19 -9.89 5.72
CA THR A 71 -0.78 -8.70 6.49
C THR A 71 -1.93 -8.22 7.34
N GLN A 72 -1.61 -7.45 8.37
CA GLN A 72 -2.58 -6.72 9.17
C GLN A 72 -2.27 -5.22 9.10
N ILE A 73 -3.27 -4.41 8.77
CA ILE A 73 -3.21 -2.97 9.02
C ILE A 73 -3.74 -2.72 10.43
N ILE A 74 -3.00 -1.93 11.20
CA ILE A 74 -3.33 -1.53 12.56
C ILE A 74 -3.61 -0.03 12.52
N ASN A 75 -4.82 0.34 12.91
CA ASN A 75 -5.28 1.71 13.02
C ASN A 75 -5.46 2.07 14.49
N ASP A 76 -4.45 2.70 15.08
CA ASP A 76 -4.50 3.23 16.44
C ASP A 76 -4.95 4.70 16.46
N THR A 77 -5.36 5.29 15.31
CA THR A 77 -5.93 6.65 15.25
C THR A 77 -7.41 6.65 15.69
N ASP A 78 -7.95 7.86 15.90
CA ASP A 78 -9.39 8.10 16.10
C ASP A 78 -10.16 8.28 14.77
N GLU A 79 -9.46 8.17 13.64
CA GLU A 79 -9.98 8.39 12.30
C GLU A 79 -10.17 7.06 11.54
N TRP A 80 -10.94 7.09 10.46
CA TRP A 80 -11.07 5.93 9.58
C TRP A 80 -9.88 5.85 8.64
N LEU A 81 -9.48 4.65 8.27
CA LEU A 81 -8.55 4.44 7.16
C LEU A 81 -9.30 3.84 5.98
N SER A 82 -9.01 4.30 4.77
CA SER A 82 -9.44 3.68 3.52
C SER A 82 -8.24 3.31 2.65
N TYR A 83 -8.25 2.12 2.07
CA TYR A 83 -7.17 1.61 1.22
C TYR A 83 -7.70 0.57 0.22
N GLY A 84 -7.02 0.41 -0.92
CA GLY A 84 -7.42 -0.57 -1.95
C GLY A 84 -6.79 -1.96 -1.74
N TYR A 85 -6.95 -2.90 -2.67
CA TYR A 85 -6.11 -4.12 -2.72
C TYR A 85 -4.75 -3.88 -3.39
N ALA A 86 -4.61 -2.80 -4.17
CA ALA A 86 -3.35 -2.44 -4.79
C ALA A 86 -2.24 -2.25 -3.75
N PHE A 87 -1.04 -2.70 -4.06
CA PHE A 87 0.16 -2.56 -3.24
C PHE A 87 1.38 -2.59 -4.13
N GLN A 88 2.50 -2.08 -3.63
CA GLN A 88 3.80 -2.20 -4.28
C GLN A 88 4.65 -3.22 -3.52
N LEU A 89 5.26 -4.16 -4.25
CA LEU A 89 6.25 -5.08 -3.70
C LEU A 89 7.64 -4.64 -4.14
N GLU A 90 8.56 -4.58 -3.20
CA GLU A 90 9.94 -4.18 -3.45
C GLU A 90 10.93 -5.17 -2.87
N VAL A 91 12.14 -5.17 -3.43
CA VAL A 91 13.29 -5.93 -2.96
C VAL A 91 14.46 -4.97 -2.67
N GLN A 92 15.19 -5.24 -1.60
CA GLN A 92 16.41 -4.52 -1.27
C GLN A 92 17.62 -5.23 -1.88
N ILE A 93 18.42 -4.49 -2.67
CA ILE A 93 19.66 -4.97 -3.28
C ILE A 93 20.70 -3.87 -3.14
N ASP A 94 21.84 -4.18 -2.54
CA ASP A 94 22.96 -3.25 -2.29
C ASP A 94 22.51 -1.93 -1.63
N GLY A 95 21.62 -2.04 -0.62
CA GLY A 95 21.09 -0.91 0.14
C GLY A 95 20.08 -0.04 -0.61
N LYS A 96 19.65 -0.44 -1.81
CA LYS A 96 18.64 0.27 -2.62
C LYS A 96 17.40 -0.57 -2.83
N TRP A 97 16.24 0.09 -2.89
CA TRP A 97 14.97 -0.56 -3.14
C TRP A 97 14.63 -0.56 -4.63
N TYR A 98 14.13 -1.69 -5.11
CA TYR A 98 13.69 -1.88 -6.49
C TYR A 98 12.28 -2.47 -6.53
N LYS A 99 11.48 -2.03 -7.50
CA LYS A 99 10.13 -2.58 -7.72
C LYS A 99 10.24 -4.01 -8.25
N VAL A 100 9.55 -4.95 -7.60
CA VAL A 100 9.45 -6.32 -8.11
C VAL A 100 8.51 -6.31 -9.33
N PRO A 101 8.90 -6.87 -10.48
CA PRO A 101 8.05 -6.86 -11.67
C PRO A 101 6.79 -7.71 -11.50
N PHE A 102 5.68 -7.23 -12.06
CA PHE A 102 4.49 -8.06 -12.24
C PHE A 102 4.74 -9.18 -13.26
N ARG A 103 4.08 -10.31 -13.06
CA ARG A 103 3.86 -11.31 -14.10
C ARG A 103 2.83 -10.75 -15.09
N LYS A 104 2.97 -11.11 -16.37
CA LYS A 104 2.03 -10.69 -17.42
C LYS A 104 0.59 -11.05 -17.01
N GLY A 105 -0.33 -10.09 -17.17
CA GLY A 105 -1.75 -10.25 -16.85
C GLY A 105 -2.13 -10.07 -15.38
N GLY A 106 -1.21 -9.61 -14.52
CA GLY A 106 -1.56 -9.19 -13.17
C GLY A 106 -2.39 -7.89 -13.17
N TYR A 107 -3.51 -7.88 -12.45
CA TYR A 107 -4.29 -6.67 -12.18
C TYR A 107 -4.85 -6.74 -10.76
N PHE A 108 -5.10 -5.58 -10.17
CA PHE A 108 -5.81 -5.48 -8.90
C PHE A 108 -7.27 -5.13 -9.16
N LEU A 109 -8.15 -5.70 -8.36
CA LEU A 109 -9.46 -5.10 -8.17
C LEU A 109 -9.28 -3.84 -7.31
N LEU A 110 -10.07 -2.80 -7.58
CA LEU A 110 -10.03 -1.52 -6.86
C LEU A 110 -11.21 -1.30 -5.89
N PRO A 111 -11.70 -2.29 -5.11
CA PRO A 111 -12.62 -1.98 -4.03
C PRO A 111 -11.85 -1.26 -2.92
N ALA A 112 -12.51 -0.28 -2.31
CA ALA A 112 -12.05 0.33 -1.07
C ALA A 112 -12.31 -0.63 0.11
N ILE A 113 -11.30 -0.75 0.96
CA ILE A 113 -11.33 -1.48 2.23
C ILE A 113 -11.15 -0.45 3.32
N ASP A 114 -11.98 -0.53 4.35
CA ASP A 114 -11.97 0.44 5.42
C ASP A 114 -11.54 -0.21 6.74
N ALA A 115 -10.60 0.40 7.46
CA ALA A 115 -10.29 0.06 8.84
C ALA A 115 -10.92 1.09 9.79
N LYS A 116 -11.62 0.59 10.82
CA LYS A 116 -12.26 1.43 11.85
C LYS A 116 -11.19 2.12 12.71
N PRO A 117 -11.52 3.25 13.35
CA PRO A 117 -10.73 3.80 14.45
C PRO A 117 -10.42 2.73 15.50
N LYS A 118 -9.22 2.79 16.10
CA LYS A 118 -8.75 1.88 17.16
C LYS A 118 -8.99 0.39 16.86
N SER A 119 -8.72 -0.03 15.62
CA SER A 119 -8.99 -1.39 15.16
C SER A 119 -7.89 -1.91 14.25
N SER A 120 -7.93 -3.21 13.98
CA SER A 120 -7.05 -3.85 13.00
C SER A 120 -7.85 -4.64 11.98
N SER A 121 -7.27 -4.79 10.78
CA SER A 121 -7.87 -5.57 9.70
C SER A 121 -6.81 -6.40 8.99
N SER A 122 -7.08 -7.68 8.80
CA SER A 122 -6.21 -8.60 8.08
C SER A 122 -6.64 -8.74 6.62
N PHE A 123 -5.66 -8.84 5.73
CA PHE A 123 -5.90 -9.03 4.30
C PHE A 123 -4.72 -9.73 3.61
N ASP A 124 -5.02 -10.37 2.48
CA ASP A 124 -4.06 -11.14 1.71
C ASP A 124 -3.43 -10.31 0.58
N HIS A 125 -2.10 -10.25 0.55
CA HIS A 125 -1.32 -9.78 -0.59
C HIS A 125 -0.94 -10.95 -1.49
N TRP A 126 -1.50 -10.99 -2.70
CA TRP A 126 -1.25 -12.05 -3.68
C TRP A 126 0.09 -11.90 -4.40
N ILE A 127 1.19 -12.19 -3.69
CA ILE A 127 2.55 -12.04 -4.24
C ILE A 127 2.86 -12.97 -5.42
N LYS A 128 2.06 -14.04 -5.67
CA LYS A 128 2.19 -14.87 -6.89
C LYS A 128 2.07 -14.09 -8.20
N MET A 129 1.47 -12.90 -8.16
CA MET A 129 1.35 -12.00 -9.31
C MET A 129 2.66 -11.32 -9.66
N TYR A 130 3.70 -11.49 -8.84
CA TYR A 130 5.02 -10.89 -9.02
C TYR A 130 6.07 -11.94 -9.39
N GLN A 131 7.15 -11.48 -9.98
CA GLN A 131 8.31 -12.29 -10.34
C GLN A 131 9.28 -12.41 -9.15
N CYS A 132 8.77 -12.89 -8.01
CA CYS A 132 9.54 -12.97 -6.77
C CYS A 132 10.73 -13.93 -6.89
N ARG A 133 11.86 -13.51 -6.34
CA ARG A 133 13.05 -14.32 -6.04
C ARG A 133 13.37 -14.23 -4.55
N PRO A 134 14.24 -15.10 -4.01
CA PRO A 134 14.72 -14.96 -2.64
C PRO A 134 15.41 -13.60 -2.39
N GLY A 135 15.29 -13.10 -1.17
CA GLY A 135 15.90 -11.83 -0.74
C GLY A 135 15.05 -11.09 0.28
N HIS A 136 15.53 -9.92 0.70
CA HIS A 136 14.84 -9.05 1.64
C HIS A 136 13.85 -8.14 0.90
N HIS A 137 12.58 -8.18 1.29
CA HIS A 137 11.48 -7.54 0.60
C HIS A 137 10.68 -6.63 1.52
N ARG A 138 9.89 -5.73 0.92
CA ARG A 138 8.84 -5.00 1.63
C ARG A 138 7.58 -4.84 0.80
N ILE A 139 6.44 -4.85 1.48
CA ILE A 139 5.14 -4.46 0.91
C ILE A 139 4.88 -3.02 1.32
N ILE A 140 4.53 -2.17 0.35
CA ILE A 140 4.12 -0.78 0.57
C ILE A 140 2.63 -0.65 0.25
N LYS A 141 1.93 0.04 1.14
CA LYS A 141 0.50 0.31 1.05
C LYS A 141 0.21 1.80 1.20
N GLU A 142 -0.45 2.37 0.19
CA GLU A 142 -1.07 3.70 0.33
C GLU A 142 -2.35 3.56 1.15
N VAL A 143 -2.50 4.43 2.14
CA VAL A 143 -3.62 4.50 3.07
C VAL A 143 -4.09 5.94 3.13
N SER A 144 -5.40 6.13 3.03
CA SER A 144 -6.08 7.41 3.14
C SER A 144 -6.68 7.53 4.54
N ILE A 145 -6.34 8.56 5.29
CA ILE A 145 -6.90 8.86 6.60
C ILE A 145 -8.10 9.80 6.42
N GLU A 146 -9.25 9.39 6.95
CA GLU A 146 -10.53 10.07 6.79
C GLU A 146 -11.11 10.44 8.17
N THR A 147 -11.18 11.75 8.44
CA THR A 147 -11.70 12.33 9.69
C THR A 147 -13.19 12.05 9.92
N ASP A 148 -13.98 11.89 8.86
CA ASP A 148 -15.42 11.69 8.97
C ASP A 148 -15.91 10.81 7.83
N ARG A 149 -16.39 9.62 8.17
CA ARG A 149 -16.93 8.67 7.19
C ARG A 149 -18.36 9.09 6.89
N ASP A 150 -18.55 10.26 6.30
CA ASP A 150 -19.86 10.82 5.98
C ASP A 150 -20.46 10.07 4.78
N ARG A 151 -20.75 8.78 4.98
CA ARG A 151 -21.44 7.88 4.04
C ARG A 151 -22.84 8.39 3.69
N SER A 152 -23.34 9.40 4.42
CA SER A 152 -24.58 10.08 4.07
C SER A 152 -24.50 10.79 2.71
N LYS A 153 -23.30 11.15 2.25
CA LYS A 153 -23.08 11.82 0.95
C LYS A 153 -22.84 10.87 -0.24
N ILE A 154 -22.69 9.57 0.00
CA ILE A 154 -22.52 8.56 -1.07
C ILE A 154 -23.83 7.84 -1.40
N LYS A 155 -24.87 7.98 -0.56
CA LYS A 155 -26.24 7.69 -1.00
C LYS A 155 -26.70 8.87 -1.85
N GLU A 156 -27.13 8.57 -3.07
CA GLU A 156 -27.72 9.51 -4.05
C GLU A 156 -26.72 10.27 -4.94
N SER A 157 -25.98 9.54 -5.76
CA SER A 157 -25.98 9.88 -7.18
C SER A 157 -27.07 9.01 -7.83
N PRO A 158 -28.35 9.42 -7.82
CA PRO A 158 -29.33 8.73 -8.63
C PRO A 158 -28.99 9.02 -10.11
N GLU A 159 -29.39 8.11 -10.99
CA GLU A 159 -29.47 8.29 -12.44
C GLU A 159 -28.25 7.90 -13.28
N LEU A 160 -27.99 6.59 -13.31
CA LEU A 160 -27.81 5.88 -14.58
C LEU A 160 -28.61 4.58 -14.51
N GLY A 161 -29.93 4.73 -14.42
CA GLY A 161 -30.87 3.63 -14.26
C GLY A 161 -32.28 4.03 -14.67
N ASN A 162 -32.52 3.99 -15.98
CA ASN A 162 -33.80 3.77 -16.66
C ASN A 162 -35.09 3.89 -15.81
N GLU A 163 -35.73 5.05 -15.80
CA GLU A 163 -37.19 5.16 -15.95
C GLU A 163 -37.50 6.44 -16.75
N LEU A 164 -37.84 6.28 -18.04
CA LEU A 164 -38.63 7.28 -18.76
C LEU A 164 -40.02 7.32 -18.10
N LYS A 165 -40.25 8.29 -17.22
CA LYS A 165 -41.59 8.83 -16.97
C LYS A 165 -41.57 10.31 -17.30
N SER A 166 -42.32 10.65 -18.34
CA SER A 166 -42.58 12.02 -18.76
C SER A 166 -43.38 12.78 -17.70
N GLY A 167 -43.00 14.02 -17.46
CA GLY A 167 -43.86 15.03 -16.84
C GLY A 167 -43.38 15.48 -15.47
N ASP A 168 -42.37 16.35 -15.45
CA ASP A 168 -42.33 17.64 -14.74
C ASP A 168 -40.86 18.06 -14.57
N GLU A 169 -40.45 19.11 -15.30
CA GLU A 169 -39.11 19.71 -15.20
C GLU A 169 -38.92 20.33 -13.80
N PRO A 170 -37.92 19.91 -13.00
CA PRO A 170 -37.52 20.67 -11.84
C PRO A 170 -36.82 21.96 -12.29
N LYS A 171 -37.31 23.12 -11.85
CA LYS A 171 -36.64 24.41 -12.05
C LYS A 171 -35.30 24.43 -11.30
N ILE A 172 -34.19 24.56 -12.04
CA ILE A 172 -32.80 24.56 -11.55
C ILE A 172 -32.35 25.99 -11.12
N GLU A 173 -33.26 26.88 -10.74
CA GLU A 173 -32.98 28.34 -10.72
C GLU A 173 -32.31 28.90 -9.43
N ASP A 174 -32.18 28.14 -8.33
CA ASP A 174 -31.88 28.77 -7.02
C ASP A 174 -30.48 28.49 -6.42
N ALA A 175 -29.71 27.52 -6.93
CA ALA A 175 -28.46 27.09 -6.29
C ALA A 175 -27.22 27.92 -6.69
N GLU A 176 -27.22 28.49 -7.90
CA GLU A 176 -26.05 29.21 -8.44
C GLU A 176 -26.00 30.65 -7.93
N THR A 177 -27.16 31.31 -7.87
CA THR A 177 -27.34 32.69 -7.37
C THR A 177 -26.86 32.85 -5.92
N THR A 178 -27.06 31.83 -5.08
CA THR A 178 -26.70 31.87 -3.65
C THR A 178 -25.18 31.83 -3.41
N ARG A 179 -24.40 31.18 -4.28
CA ARG A 179 -22.93 31.11 -4.16
C ARG A 179 -22.22 32.38 -4.60
N GLU A 180 -22.78 33.08 -5.58
CA GLU A 180 -22.23 34.35 -6.05
C GLU A 180 -22.41 35.47 -5.03
N THR A 181 -23.52 35.48 -4.28
CA THR A 181 -23.77 36.45 -3.20
C THR A 181 -22.79 36.31 -2.04
N ASP A 182 -22.46 35.08 -1.62
CA ASP A 182 -21.54 34.83 -0.50
C ASP A 182 -20.10 35.24 -0.84
N ALA A 183 -19.68 35.03 -2.09
CA ALA A 183 -18.36 35.44 -2.56
C ALA A 183 -18.24 36.97 -2.66
N ALA A 184 -19.28 37.64 -3.17
CA ALA A 184 -19.32 39.09 -3.28
C ALA A 184 -19.31 39.77 -1.90
N GLU A 185 -20.03 39.23 -0.92
CA GLU A 185 -20.02 39.74 0.46
C GLU A 185 -18.66 39.53 1.14
N SER A 186 -18.04 38.35 0.94
CA SER A 186 -16.69 38.07 1.43
C SER A 186 -15.63 39.02 0.86
N ILE A 187 -15.73 39.36 -0.44
CA ILE A 187 -14.83 40.32 -1.10
C ILE A 187 -15.06 41.73 -0.54
N ARG A 188 -16.31 42.16 -0.34
CA ARG A 188 -16.62 43.47 0.27
C ARG A 188 -16.09 43.57 1.70
N ALA A 189 -16.24 42.52 2.50
CA ALA A 189 -15.70 42.47 3.87
C ALA A 189 -14.17 42.62 3.89
N LEU A 190 -13.45 41.89 3.01
CA LEU A 190 -12.00 42.01 2.87
C LEU A 190 -11.59 43.39 2.34
N THR A 191 -12.36 43.99 1.43
CA THR A 191 -12.09 45.33 0.91
C THR A 191 -12.24 46.40 2.01
N SER A 192 -13.21 46.24 2.92
CA SER A 192 -13.36 47.13 4.09
C SER A 192 -12.18 47.08 5.07
N GLN A 193 -11.34 46.03 4.97
CA GLN A 193 -10.08 45.90 5.73
C GLN A 193 -8.87 46.52 5.01
N GLY A 194 -9.09 47.25 3.91
CA GLY A 194 -8.04 47.97 3.17
C GLY A 194 -7.40 47.18 2.01
N LEU A 195 -7.90 45.98 1.69
CA LEU A 195 -7.47 45.23 0.51
C LEU A 195 -8.11 45.82 -0.74
N THR A 196 -7.37 45.88 -1.85
CA THR A 196 -7.98 46.13 -3.16
C THR A 196 -8.87 44.95 -3.57
N GLY A 197 -9.81 45.16 -4.50
CA GLY A 197 -10.70 44.11 -4.98
C GLY A 197 -9.95 42.86 -5.46
N ASP A 198 -8.84 43.04 -6.19
CA ASP A 198 -8.01 41.92 -6.68
C ASP A 198 -7.31 41.17 -5.54
N GLN A 199 -6.79 41.89 -4.54
CA GLN A 199 -6.17 41.27 -3.37
C GLN A 199 -7.21 40.51 -2.53
N ALA A 200 -8.39 41.07 -2.33
CA ALA A 200 -9.49 40.41 -1.63
C ALA A 200 -9.92 39.11 -2.35
N ALA A 201 -10.06 39.15 -3.68
CA ALA A 201 -10.38 37.97 -4.48
C ALA A 201 -9.27 36.91 -4.44
N ALA A 202 -8.00 37.31 -4.41
CA ALA A 202 -6.87 36.38 -4.26
C ALA A 202 -6.88 35.69 -2.89
N VAL A 203 -7.12 36.44 -1.81
CA VAL A 203 -7.22 35.91 -0.44
C VAL A 203 -8.40 34.94 -0.30
N LEU A 204 -9.56 35.26 -0.89
CA LEU A 204 -10.72 34.37 -0.87
C LEU A 204 -10.45 33.06 -1.61
N ARG A 205 -9.86 33.11 -2.81
CA ARG A 205 -9.45 31.91 -3.56
C ARG A 205 -8.47 31.05 -2.77
N TYR A 206 -7.47 31.66 -2.14
CA TYR A 206 -6.52 30.96 -1.28
C TYR A 206 -7.22 30.29 -0.10
N ARG A 207 -8.14 30.97 0.60
CA ARG A 207 -8.93 30.36 1.69
C ARG A 207 -9.75 29.18 1.21
N GLN A 208 -10.44 29.31 0.08
CA GLN A 208 -11.23 28.22 -0.51
C GLN A 208 -10.34 27.02 -0.88
N GLU A 209 -9.16 27.27 -1.44
CA GLU A 209 -8.20 26.21 -1.76
C GLU A 209 -7.67 25.53 -0.48
N MET A 210 -7.38 26.28 0.57
CA MET A 210 -6.93 25.72 1.85
C MET A 210 -8.03 24.91 2.54
N GLU A 211 -9.27 25.38 2.51
CA GLU A 211 -10.42 24.62 3.02
C GLU A 211 -10.70 23.38 2.18
N LYS A 212 -10.46 23.43 0.86
CA LYS A 212 -10.52 22.25 -0.01
C LYS A 212 -9.41 21.25 0.35
N ARG A 213 -8.18 21.72 0.59
CA ARG A 213 -7.06 20.86 1.01
C ARG A 213 -7.27 20.24 2.39
N LYS A 214 -7.90 20.95 3.33
CA LYS A 214 -8.33 20.37 4.62
C LYS A 214 -9.36 19.26 4.46
N LYS A 215 -10.08 19.22 3.33
CA LYS A 215 -11.06 18.17 3.00
C LYS A 215 -10.47 17.04 2.16
N GLU A 216 -9.27 17.21 1.58
CA GLU A 216 -8.60 16.12 0.89
C GLU A 216 -8.04 15.17 1.95
N PRO A 217 -8.38 13.88 1.89
CA PRO A 217 -7.95 12.95 2.91
C PRO A 217 -6.43 12.82 2.85
N GLN A 218 -5.81 12.82 4.03
CA GLN A 218 -4.37 12.69 4.15
C GLN A 218 -3.96 11.30 3.66
N ARG A 219 -3.03 11.23 2.70
CA ARG A 219 -2.50 9.96 2.20
C ARG A 219 -1.11 9.69 2.73
N ILE A 220 -0.90 8.46 3.19
CA ILE A 220 0.38 7.98 3.69
C ILE A 220 0.70 6.61 3.09
N ASN A 221 1.98 6.31 2.97
CA ASN A 221 2.53 5.02 2.61
C ASN A 221 3.09 4.36 3.86
N VAL A 222 2.51 3.22 4.22
CA VAL A 222 3.02 2.34 5.28
C VAL A 222 3.67 1.13 4.65
N ALA A 223 4.67 0.56 5.32
CA ALA A 223 5.39 -0.60 4.82
C ALA A 223 5.60 -1.67 5.89
N VAL A 224 5.79 -2.89 5.43
CA VAL A 224 6.26 -4.01 6.25
C VAL A 224 7.33 -4.78 5.50
N GLU A 225 8.41 -5.10 6.19
CA GLU A 225 9.58 -5.81 5.65
C GLU A 225 9.56 -7.29 6.06
N PHE A 226 10.09 -8.16 5.19
CA PHE A 226 10.17 -9.60 5.41
C PHE A 226 11.14 -10.24 4.41
N ASP A 227 11.57 -11.46 4.69
CA ASP A 227 12.41 -12.25 3.80
C ASP A 227 11.60 -13.23 2.95
N LEU A 228 11.99 -13.37 1.69
CA LEU A 228 11.60 -14.47 0.83
C LEU A 228 12.76 -15.47 0.76
N ILE A 229 12.52 -16.72 1.17
CA ILE A 229 13.50 -17.83 1.20
C ILE A 229 13.11 -18.97 0.26
#